data_AF-A0ABD0Q1H7-F1
#
_entry.id   AF-A0ABD0Q1H7-F1
#
_cell.length_a   1.000
_cell.length_b   1.000
_cell.length_c   1.000
_cell.angle_alpha   90.00
_cell.angle_beta   90.00
_cell.angle_gamma   90.00
#
_symmetry.space_group_name_H-M   'P 1'
#
loop_
_entity.id
_entity.type
_entity.pdbx_description
1 polymer ?
#
loop_
_entity_poly.entity_id
_entity_poly.type
_entity_poly.pdbx_seq_one_letter_code
_entity_poly.pdbx_strand_id
1 'polypeptide(L)' 'FLVSFMVDARGGSMRGSRHNGMRIIIPPRKCTAPTRITCRLVKRHKLASLPPMVEGEGLASRLVEVGPAGAQFLG' A
#
# COMPACT_ATOMS: atom_id res chain seq x y z
N PHE A 1 -4.39 9.99 3.12
CA PHE A 1 -4.13 8.57 2.80
C PHE A 1 -5.33 8.00 2.08
N LEU A 2 -5.12 7.03 1.18
CA LEU A 2 -6.20 6.21 0.62
C LEU A 2 -6.74 5.24 1.67
N VAL A 3 -5.83 4.64 2.44
CA VAL A 3 -6.10 3.67 3.50
C VAL A 3 -5.19 4.02 4.69
N SER A 4 -5.72 3.99 5.91
CA SER A 4 -4.96 4.06 7.18
C SER A 4 -5.72 3.32 8.29
N PHE A 5 -5.28 2.13 8.70
CA PHE A 5 -5.92 1.35 9.77
C PHE A 5 -4.90 0.59 10.63
N MET A 6 -5.28 0.34 11.88
CA MET A 6 -4.54 -0.56 12.76
C MET A 6 -4.96 -2.00 12.47
N VAL A 7 -3.98 -2.90 12.42
CA VAL A 7 -4.20 -4.34 12.27
C VAL A 7 -3.34 -5.08 13.28
N ASP A 8 -3.79 -6.25 13.74
CA ASP A 8 -3.03 -7.14 14.61
C ASP A 8 -3.09 -8.58 14.09
N ALA A 9 -2.73 -9.55 14.93
CA ALA A 9 -2.72 -10.97 14.58
C ALA A 9 -4.09 -11.52 14.15
N ARG A 10 -5.21 -10.83 14.40
CA ARG A 10 -6.53 -11.23 13.89
C ARG A 10 -6.68 -10.97 12.39
N GLY A 11 -5.80 -10.16 11.81
CA GLY A 11 -5.92 -9.69 10.44
C GLY A 11 -6.91 -8.54 10.31
N GLY A 12 -7.16 -8.12 9.08
CA GLY A 12 -8.08 -7.01 8.81
C GLY A 12 -8.14 -6.68 7.32
N SER A 13 -9.22 -6.04 6.90
CA SER A 13 -9.40 -5.60 5.52
C SER A 13 -9.94 -4.19 5.53
N MET A 14 -9.36 -3.32 4.71
CA MET A 14 -9.89 -1.98 4.51
C MET A 14 -9.91 -1.59 3.04
N ARG A 15 -11.03 -1.00 2.62
CA ARG A 15 -11.19 -0.37 1.30
C ARG A 15 -10.91 1.12 1.44
N GLY A 16 -10.25 1.70 0.44
CA GLY A 16 -9.97 3.13 0.40
C GLY A 16 -11.23 3.93 0.10
N SER A 17 -11.36 5.10 0.73
CA SER A 17 -12.59 5.91 0.67
C SER A 17 -12.68 6.85 -0.55
N ARG A 18 -11.53 7.25 -1.13
CA ARG A 18 -11.47 8.33 -2.13
C ARG A 18 -11.13 7.90 -3.55
N HIS A 19 -10.63 6.68 -3.73
CA HIS A 19 -10.31 6.11 -5.04
C HIS A 19 -10.95 4.72 -5.15
N ASN A 20 -11.95 4.61 -6.03
CA ASN A 20 -12.73 3.40 -6.23
C ASN A 20 -11.82 2.26 -6.72
N GLY A 21 -11.49 1.33 -5.82
CA GLY A 21 -10.77 0.10 -6.16
C GLY A 21 -9.66 -0.29 -5.20
N MET A 22 -9.08 0.65 -4.45
CA MET A 22 -7.99 0.31 -3.51
C MET A 22 -8.52 -0.50 -2.33
N ARG A 23 -7.98 -1.70 -2.11
CA ARG A 23 -8.29 -2.56 -0.96
C ARG A 23 -7.01 -3.21 -0.45
N ILE A 24 -6.78 -3.13 0.86
CA ILE A 24 -5.70 -3.86 1.53
C ILE A 24 -6.33 -4.91 2.44
N ILE A 25 -5.82 -6.13 2.35
CA ILE A 25 -6.23 -7.27 3.18
C ILE A 25 -4.98 -7.82 3.83
N ILE A 26 -4.99 -7.89 5.16
CA ILE A 26 -3.99 -8.58 5.97
C ILE A 26 -4.67 -9.85 6.50
N PRO A 27 -4.23 -11.04 6.05
CA PRO A 27 -4.82 -12.28 6.54
C PRO A 27 -4.58 -12.48 8.05
N PRO A 28 -5.40 -13.30 8.72
CA PRO A 28 -5.16 -13.68 10.11
C PRO A 28 -3.76 -14.30 10.29
N ARG A 29 -3.14 -14.03 11.44
CA ARG A 29 -1.83 -14.52 11.90
C ARG A 29 -0.64 -14.05 11.06
N LYS A 30 -0.81 -13.08 10.15
CA LYS A 30 0.29 -12.54 9.34
C LYS A 30 1.04 -11.39 10.00
N CYS A 31 0.42 -10.70 10.95
CA CYS A 31 0.99 -9.57 11.66
C CYS A 31 1.34 -9.95 13.10
N THR A 32 2.60 -9.77 13.51
CA THR A 32 3.13 -10.19 14.82
C THR A 32 2.83 -9.21 15.95
N ALA A 33 2.62 -7.93 15.61
CA ALA A 33 2.32 -6.87 16.56
C ALA A 33 1.32 -5.87 15.96
N PRO A 34 0.53 -5.14 16.77
CA PRO A 34 -0.37 -4.11 16.28
C PRO A 34 0.36 -3.10 15.39
N THR A 35 0.03 -3.07 14.10
CA THR A 35 0.73 -2.29 13.08
C THR A 35 -0.22 -1.33 12.38
N ARG A 36 0.21 -0.08 12.17
CA ARG A 36 -0.54 0.88 11.37
C ARG A 36 -0.24 0.71 9.89
N ILE A 37 -1.18 0.13 9.15
CA ILE A 37 -1.09 0.00 7.70
C ILE A 37 -1.59 1.28 7.06
N THR A 38 -0.79 1.86 6.17
CA THR A 38 -1.17 3.04 5.40
C THR A 38 -0.95 2.82 3.91
N CYS A 39 -1.73 3.50 3.07
CA CYS A 39 -1.47 3.59 1.64
C CYS A 39 -1.81 4.99 1.13
N ARG A 40 -0.96 5.56 0.27
CA ARG A 40 -1.17 6.86 -0.38
C ARG A 40 -0.72 6.82 -1.84
N LEU A 41 -1.34 7.65 -2.67
CA LEU A 41 -0.84 7.89 -4.03
C LEU A 41 0.37 8.80 -3.96
N VAL A 42 1.44 8.40 -4.62
CA VAL A 42 2.65 9.22 -4.74
C VAL A 42 2.38 10.32 -5.76
N LYS A 43 2.67 11.56 -5.38
CA LYS A 43 2.59 12.70 -6.30
C LYS A 43 3.82 12.66 -7.22
N ARG A 44 3.64 12.82 -8.54
CA ARG A 44 4.73 12.75 -9.52
C ARG A 44 5.95 13.63 -9.17
N HIS A 45 5.72 14.85 -8.67
CA HIS A 45 6.80 15.77 -8.27
C HIS A 45 7.61 15.33 -7.05
N LYS A 46 7.17 14.31 -6.30
CA LYS A 46 7.90 13.77 -5.14
C LYS A 46 8.80 12.59 -5.51
N LEU A 47 8.78 12.14 -6.76
CA LEU A 47 9.66 11.08 -7.24
C LEU A 47 10.96 11.68 -7.74
N ALA A 48 12.08 11.24 -7.16
CA ALA A 48 13.41 11.59 -7.64
C ALA A 48 13.66 11.05 -9.06
N SER A 49 13.17 9.84 -9.33
CA SER A 49 13.10 9.25 -10.66
C SER A 49 11.81 8.45 -10.79
N LEU A 50 11.21 8.47 -11.98
CA LEU A 50 10.20 7.49 -12.33
C LEU A 50 10.88 6.15 -12.61
N PRO A 51 10.21 5.01 -12.38
CA PRO A 51 10.68 3.73 -12.87
C PRO A 51 11.02 3.84 -14.36
N PRO A 52 12.17 3.33 -14.81
CA PRO A 52 12.52 3.33 -16.23
C PRO A 52 11.48 2.52 -17.01
N MET A 53 11.07 3.00 -18.18
CA MET A 53 10.12 2.34 -19.07
C MET A 53 10.79 2.15 -20.42
N VAL A 54 10.60 0.98 -21.04
CA VAL A 54 11.06 0.73 -22.42
C VAL A 54 9.96 1.02 -23.44
N GLU A 55 10.28 0.87 -24.73
CA GLU A 55 9.30 1.08 -25.80
C GLU A 55 8.09 0.15 -25.63
N GLY A 56 6.89 0.73 -25.67
CA GLY A 56 5.63 0.01 -25.44
C GLY A 56 5.22 -0.12 -23.97
N GLU A 57 6.05 0.29 -23.01
CA GLU A 57 5.70 0.28 -21.58
C GLU A 57 5.04 1.59 -21.13
N GLY A 58 4.19 1.47 -20.11
CA GLY A 58 3.54 2.61 -19.49
C GLY A 58 2.99 2.29 -18.11
N LEU A 59 2.85 3.32 -17.27
CA LEU A 59 2.23 3.17 -15.97
C LEU A 59 0.71 3.00 -16.11
N ALA A 60 0.19 1.82 -15.80
CA ALA A 60 -1.25 1.54 -15.77
C ALA A 60 -1.98 2.25 -14.61
N SER A 61 -1.26 2.60 -13.54
CA SER A 61 -1.80 3.34 -12.39
C SER A 61 -0.80 4.36 -11.86
N ARG A 62 -1.26 5.26 -10.97
CA ARG A 62 -0.33 6.07 -10.19
C ARG A 62 0.46 5.18 -9.22
N LEU A 63 1.69 5.57 -8.93
CA LEU A 63 2.50 4.90 -7.91
C LEU A 63 1.83 5.03 -6.54
N VAL A 64 1.88 3.95 -5.77
CA VAL A 64 1.35 3.88 -4.41
C VAL A 64 2.50 3.65 -3.45
N GLU A 65 2.44 4.30 -2.31
CA GLU A 65 3.33 4.05 -1.19
C GLU A 65 2.51 3.38 -0.09
N VAL A 66 3.00 2.24 0.38
CA VAL A 66 2.40 1.46 1.45
C VAL A 66 3.33 1.50 2.66
N GLY A 67 2.75 1.77 3.84
CA GLY A 67 3.47 1.81 5.10
C GLY A 67 2.98 0.73 6.08
N PRO A 68 3.84 0.31 7.03
CA PRO A 68 5.21 0.81 7.23
C PRO A 68 6.20 0.28 6.19
N ALA A 69 7.19 1.11 5.82
CA ALA A 69 8.26 0.68 4.94
C ALA A 69 9.06 -0.44 5.61
N GLY A 70 9.39 -1.50 4.85
CA GLY A 70 10.09 -2.66 5.40
C GLY A 70 9.27 -3.53 6.34
N ALA A 71 7.96 -3.31 6.46
CA ALA A 71 7.09 -4.19 7.24
C ALA A 71 7.20 -5.63 6.74
N GLN A 72 7.46 -6.56 7.66
CA GLN A 72 7.50 -7.99 7.38
C GLN A 72 6.21 -8.64 7.90
N PHE A 73 5.62 -9.49 7.07
CA PHE A 73 4.49 -10.34 7.44
C PHE A 73 4.95 -11.79 7.49
N LEU A 74 4.35 -12.58 8.38
CA LEU A 74 4.68 -14.00 8.52
C LEU A 74 4.29 -14.77 7.24
N GLY A 75 5.16 -15.69 6.81
CA GLY A 75 5.02 -16.51 5.60
C GLY A 75 3.72 -17.27 5.51
#